data_AF-A0A1I7SH63-F1
#
_entry.id   AF-A0A1I7SH63-F1
#
_cell.length_a   1.000
_cell.length_b   1.000
_cell.length_c   1.000
_cell.angle_alpha   90.00
_cell.angle_beta   90.00
_cell.angle_gamma   90.00
#
_symmetry.space_group_name_H-M   'P 1'
#
loop_
_entity.id
_entity.type
_entity.pdbx_description
1 polymer ?
#
loop_
_entity_poly.entity_id
_entity_poly.type
_entity_poly.pdbx_seq_one_letter_code
_entity_poly.pdbx_strand_id
1 'polypeptide(L)'
;MYPLRASYINGWLKYFGDYGAKLSEVRDLLIRDLQTTPNAEFPNFNGTVIFYTDYKSDYAIFAAIFIFVGFFVAEFTSIGFVFVLLKMLESRKESFSVMTYKLHRQLTVALGVQLLTPFLFIILPVTYGIIRTYWQDITAEQGRLIIDFIELYGASNSLVTLYFIKPYRTFLITKFKPILRLLTCGNYGNGSQEVVKIQPAETTLASEVINGDFNERKRSIIPVIK
;
A
#
# COMPACT_ATOMS: atom_id res chain seq x y z
N MET A 1 -0.09 -28.91 -3.02
CA MET A 1 -0.44 -29.43 -4.36
C MET A 1 -0.91 -28.27 -5.22
N TYR A 2 -0.01 -27.68 -6.00
CA TYR A 2 -0.38 -26.78 -7.10
C TYR A 2 0.34 -27.30 -8.35
N PRO A 3 -0.37 -27.71 -9.40
CA PRO A 3 0.24 -28.11 -10.66
C PRO A 3 0.49 -26.84 -11.48
N LEU A 4 1.66 -26.22 -11.31
CA LEU A 4 2.11 -25.19 -12.24
C LEU A 4 3.02 -25.85 -13.28
N ARG A 5 2.44 -26.16 -14.43
CA ARG A 5 3.18 -26.38 -15.68
C ARG A 5 3.97 -25.10 -15.98
N ALA A 6 5.29 -25.19 -16.01
CA ALA A 6 6.17 -24.07 -16.33
C ALA A 6 6.02 -23.68 -17.81
N SER A 7 5.85 -22.37 -18.06
CA SER A 7 6.09 -21.74 -19.36
C SER A 7 7.41 -20.99 -19.30
N TYR A 8 8.27 -21.22 -20.29
CA TYR A 8 9.53 -20.50 -20.46
C TYR A 8 9.23 -19.07 -20.92
N ILE A 9 9.59 -18.07 -20.11
CA ILE A 9 9.57 -16.66 -20.51
C ILE A 9 10.96 -16.32 -21.05
N ASN A 10 11.08 -16.28 -22.37
CA ASN A 10 12.27 -15.80 -23.06
C ASN A 10 12.26 -14.25 -23.09
N GLY A 11 13.11 -13.60 -22.29
CA GLY A 11 13.54 -12.21 -22.57
C GLY A 11 13.93 -11.33 -21.36
N TRP A 12 15.07 -10.63 -21.55
CA TRP A 12 15.37 -9.25 -21.12
C TRP A 12 16.25 -8.91 -19.89
N LEU A 13 17.06 -9.82 -19.35
CA LEU A 13 18.21 -9.44 -18.51
C LEU A 13 19.42 -10.32 -18.82
N LYS A 14 20.60 -9.71 -18.92
CA LYS A 14 21.83 -10.22 -19.54
C LYS A 14 22.50 -11.46 -18.89
N TYR A 15 21.85 -12.06 -17.88
CA TYR A 15 22.20 -13.36 -17.27
C TYR A 15 21.06 -14.40 -17.32
N PHE A 16 19.93 -14.05 -17.92
CA PHE A 16 18.88 -14.96 -18.36
C PHE A 16 19.04 -15.18 -19.87
N GLY A 17 19.80 -16.21 -20.27
CA GLY A 17 19.98 -16.55 -21.68
C GLY A 17 21.42 -16.59 -22.14
N ASP A 18 22.34 -17.13 -21.33
CA ASP A 18 23.43 -17.87 -21.96
C ASP A 18 22.78 -19.15 -22.52
N TYR A 19 22.79 -19.32 -23.85
CA TYR A 19 22.37 -20.55 -24.55
C TYR A 19 23.38 -21.69 -24.27
N GLY A 20 23.85 -21.81 -23.03
CA GLY A 20 25.08 -22.52 -22.68
C GLY A 20 25.28 -22.82 -21.20
N ALA A 21 24.46 -22.31 -20.27
CA ALA A 21 24.54 -22.74 -18.87
C ALA A 21 24.09 -24.20 -18.79
N LYS A 22 25.05 -25.12 -18.88
CA LYS A 22 24.76 -26.54 -18.78
C LYS A 22 24.19 -26.79 -17.39
N LEU A 23 23.14 -27.61 -17.31
CA LEU A 23 22.56 -28.03 -16.03
C LEU A 23 23.63 -28.56 -15.06
N SER A 24 24.72 -29.13 -15.59
CA SER A 24 25.90 -29.54 -14.84
C SER A 24 26.61 -28.38 -14.12
N GLU A 25 26.77 -27.22 -14.75
CA GLU A 25 27.46 -26.07 -14.15
C GLU A 25 26.64 -25.44 -13.01
N VAL A 26 25.32 -25.29 -13.22
CA VAL A 26 24.41 -24.82 -12.16
C VAL A 26 24.41 -25.80 -10.98
N ARG A 27 24.40 -27.11 -11.27
CA ARG A 27 24.49 -28.16 -10.25
C ARG A 27 25.81 -28.08 -9.48
N ASP A 28 26.93 -27.87 -10.17
CA ASP A 28 28.26 -27.79 -9.54
C ASP A 28 28.39 -26.54 -8.65
N LEU A 29 27.84 -25.40 -9.08
CA LEU A 29 27.77 -24.18 -8.25
C LEU A 29 26.91 -24.39 -7.01
N LEU A 30 25.74 -25.03 -7.16
CA LEU A 30 24.87 -25.38 -6.03
C LEU A 30 25.56 -26.34 -5.04
N ILE A 31 26.29 -27.34 -5.53
CA ILE A 31 27.06 -28.25 -4.68
C ILE A 31 28.11 -27.48 -3.88
N ARG A 32 28.81 -26.51 -4.49
CA ARG A 32 29.78 -25.65 -3.78
C ARG A 32 29.12 -24.78 -2.71
N ASP A 33 28.00 -24.13 -3.02
CA ASP A 33 27.28 -23.29 -2.05
C ASP A 33 26.67 -24.09 -0.90
N LEU A 34 26.26 -25.34 -1.16
CA LEU A 34 25.74 -26.24 -0.13
C LEU A 34 26.85 -26.77 0.79
N GLN A 35 28.10 -26.88 0.31
CA GLN A 35 29.24 -27.19 1.19
C GLN A 35 29.46 -26.08 2.23
N THR A 36 29.13 -24.82 1.92
CA THR A 36 29.16 -23.72 2.89
C THR A 36 27.96 -23.70 3.84
N THR A 37 26.93 -24.52 3.59
CA THR A 37 25.69 -24.55 4.37
C THR A 37 25.34 -25.97 4.83
N PRO A 38 25.96 -26.49 5.91
CA PRO A 38 26.01 -27.93 6.21
C PRO A 38 24.68 -28.64 6.51
N ASN A 39 23.54 -27.94 6.55
CA ASN A 39 22.21 -28.50 6.83
C ASN A 39 21.15 -28.18 5.75
N ALA A 40 21.53 -27.63 4.61
CA ALA A 40 20.57 -27.31 3.56
C ALA A 40 20.24 -28.57 2.73
N GLU A 41 18.97 -28.96 2.70
CA GLU A 41 18.49 -30.07 1.86
C GLU A 41 18.68 -29.75 0.38
N PHE A 42 19.15 -30.73 -0.39
CA PHE A 42 19.32 -30.60 -1.82
C PHE A 42 17.94 -30.39 -2.47
N PRO A 43 17.70 -29.28 -3.20
CA PRO A 43 16.42 -29.11 -3.88
C PRO A 43 16.25 -30.27 -4.88
N ASN A 44 15.06 -30.84 -4.95
CA ASN A 44 14.81 -31.97 -5.83
C ASN A 44 14.81 -31.49 -7.29
N PHE A 45 15.90 -31.77 -8.02
CA PHE A 45 16.08 -31.37 -9.42
C PHE A 45 15.25 -32.17 -10.43
N ASN A 46 14.47 -33.15 -9.97
CA ASN A 46 13.71 -34.07 -10.84
C ASN A 46 12.47 -33.40 -11.50
N GLY A 47 12.41 -32.07 -11.49
CA GLY A 47 11.34 -31.25 -12.08
C GLY A 47 11.67 -29.76 -12.02
N THR A 48 12.59 -29.33 -12.88
CA THR A 48 12.86 -27.94 -13.29
C THR A 48 13.37 -26.97 -12.21
N VAL A 49 14.63 -26.56 -12.33
CA VAL A 49 15.16 -25.38 -11.64
C VAL A 49 14.55 -24.14 -12.30
N ILE A 50 13.70 -23.43 -11.58
CA ILE A 50 12.95 -22.30 -12.17
C ILE A 50 13.79 -21.02 -12.17
N PHE A 51 14.69 -20.83 -11.20
CA PHE A 51 15.60 -19.69 -11.16
C PHE A 51 16.78 -19.94 -10.19
N TYR A 52 18.02 -19.77 -10.67
CA TYR A 52 19.22 -19.69 -9.84
C TYR A 52 19.89 -18.36 -10.12
N THR A 53 20.19 -17.62 -9.06
CA THR A 53 20.81 -16.30 -9.13
C THR A 53 22.00 -16.35 -8.20
N ASP A 54 23.20 -16.20 -8.77
CA ASP A 54 24.41 -16.03 -7.99
C ASP A 54 24.36 -14.64 -7.35
N TYR A 55 23.92 -14.61 -6.09
CA TYR A 55 23.76 -13.39 -5.30
C TYR A 55 25.10 -12.82 -4.82
N LYS A 56 26.20 -13.56 -4.96
CA LYS A 56 27.57 -13.12 -4.65
C LYS A 56 28.28 -12.52 -5.85
N SER A 57 27.71 -12.68 -7.06
CA SER A 57 28.27 -12.08 -8.27
C SER A 57 28.24 -10.55 -8.22
N ASP A 58 29.31 -9.91 -8.67
CA ASP A 58 29.39 -8.44 -8.79
C ASP A 58 28.20 -7.87 -9.57
N TYR A 59 27.72 -8.57 -10.59
CA TYR A 59 26.57 -8.16 -11.40
C TYR A 59 25.26 -8.12 -10.60
N ALA A 60 25.04 -9.06 -9.70
CA ALA A 60 23.87 -9.09 -8.83
C ALA A 60 23.89 -7.90 -7.86
N ILE A 61 25.08 -7.56 -7.35
CA ILE A 61 25.28 -6.40 -6.48
C ILE A 61 25.03 -5.10 -7.24
N PHE A 62 25.59 -4.92 -8.44
CA PHE A 62 25.33 -3.72 -9.26
C PHE A 62 23.85 -3.58 -9.60
N ALA A 63 23.16 -4.68 -9.92
CA ALA A 63 21.73 -4.68 -10.16
C ALA A 63 20.94 -4.27 -8.90
N ALA A 64 21.29 -4.82 -7.73
CA ALA A 64 20.66 -4.47 -6.47
C ALA A 64 20.86 -2.98 -6.10
N ILE A 65 22.07 -2.44 -6.30
CA ILE A 65 22.37 -1.02 -6.10
C ILE A 65 21.56 -0.15 -7.09
N PHE A 66 21.52 -0.54 -8.37
CA PHE A 66 20.75 0.18 -9.39
C PHE A 66 19.26 0.22 -9.04
N ILE A 67 18.68 -0.90 -8.63
CA ILE A 67 17.30 -1.00 -8.16
C ILE A 67 17.10 -0.11 -6.94
N PHE A 68 17.98 -0.21 -5.94
CA PHE A 68 17.88 0.60 -4.72
C PHE A 68 17.90 2.12 -5.03
N VAL A 69 18.87 2.58 -5.82
CA VAL A 69 18.97 3.99 -6.22
C VAL A 69 17.76 4.42 -7.04
N GLY A 70 17.31 3.60 -7.99
CA GLY A 70 16.13 3.87 -8.81
C GLY A 70 14.86 4.02 -7.98
N PHE A 71 14.60 3.08 -7.06
CA PHE A 71 13.47 3.16 -6.14
C PHE A 71 13.59 4.36 -5.19
N PHE A 72 14.79 4.66 -4.68
CA PHE A 72 15.00 5.80 -3.80
C PHE A 72 14.70 7.13 -4.50
N VAL A 73 15.21 7.34 -5.73
CA VAL A 73 14.93 8.54 -6.52
C VAL A 73 13.44 8.63 -6.85
N ALA A 74 12.81 7.52 -7.25
CA ALA A 74 11.39 7.47 -7.53
C ALA A 74 10.55 7.85 -6.30
N GLU A 75 10.93 7.36 -5.12
CA GLU A 75 10.25 7.61 -3.86
C GLU A 75 10.38 9.07 -3.41
N PHE A 76 11.58 9.65 -3.48
CA PHE A 76 11.75 11.08 -3.20
C PHE A 76 10.95 11.96 -4.15
N THR A 77 10.93 11.60 -5.44
CA THR A 77 10.16 12.32 -6.45
C THR A 77 8.65 12.21 -6.18
N SER A 78 8.17 11.03 -5.79
CA SER A 78 6.75 10.77 -5.54
C SER A 78 6.23 11.56 -4.33
N ILE A 79 7.01 11.61 -3.23
CA ILE A 79 6.70 12.42 -2.04
C ILE A 79 6.63 13.90 -2.40
N GLY A 80 7.58 14.38 -3.21
CA GLY A 80 7.56 15.76 -3.72
C GLY A 80 6.28 16.07 -4.51
N PHE A 81 5.86 15.16 -5.38
CA PHE A 81 4.63 15.31 -6.16
C PHE A 81 3.37 15.35 -5.27
N VAL A 82 3.29 14.50 -4.25
CA VAL A 82 2.18 14.53 -3.27
C VAL A 82 2.11 15.88 -2.56
N PHE A 83 3.26 16.41 -2.14
CA PHE A 83 3.31 17.71 -1.48
C PHE A 83 2.84 18.85 -2.40
N VAL A 84 3.28 18.83 -3.68
CA VAL A 84 2.82 19.79 -4.69
C VAL A 84 1.31 19.66 -4.92
N LEU A 85 0.79 18.43 -5.05
CA LEU A 85 -0.65 18.19 -5.20
C LEU A 85 -1.46 18.73 -4.02
N LEU A 86 -1.00 18.51 -2.78
CA LEU A 86 -1.66 19.05 -1.59
C LEU A 86 -1.66 20.58 -1.60
N LYS A 87 -0.55 21.23 -2.00
CA LYS A 87 -0.51 22.69 -2.15
C LYS A 87 -1.44 23.22 -3.24
N MET A 88 -1.48 22.55 -4.40
CA MET A 88 -2.39 22.91 -5.49
C MET A 88 -3.85 22.73 -5.09
N LEU A 89 -4.15 21.73 -4.27
CA LEU A 89 -5.49 21.51 -3.76
C LEU A 89 -5.90 22.62 -2.77
N GLU A 90 -4.98 23.07 -1.91
CA GLU A 90 -5.25 24.18 -0.99
C GLU A 90 -5.47 25.51 -1.74
N SER A 91 -4.69 25.80 -2.79
CA SER A 91 -4.86 27.03 -3.58
C SER A 91 -6.16 27.06 -4.39
N ARG A 92 -6.72 25.89 -4.73
CA ARG A 92 -7.99 25.74 -5.47
C ARG A 92 -9.20 25.56 -4.56
N LYS A 93 -9.04 25.64 -3.24
CA LYS A 93 -10.09 25.36 -2.25
C LYS A 93 -11.37 26.17 -2.48
N GLU A 94 -11.24 27.42 -2.88
CA GLU A 94 -12.38 28.32 -3.14
C GLU A 94 -13.17 27.96 -4.41
N SER A 95 -12.53 27.27 -5.35
CA SER A 95 -13.16 26.85 -6.61
C SER A 95 -13.93 25.53 -6.50
N PHE A 96 -13.76 24.78 -5.41
CA PHE A 96 -14.38 23.47 -5.22
C PHE A 96 -15.49 23.49 -4.17
N SER A 97 -16.49 22.63 -4.38
CA SER A 97 -17.45 22.33 -3.31
C SER A 97 -16.74 21.69 -2.11
N VAL A 98 -17.23 21.95 -0.90
CA VAL A 98 -16.68 21.39 0.35
C VAL A 98 -16.59 19.87 0.31
N MET A 99 -17.56 19.21 -0.34
CA MET A 99 -17.60 17.75 -0.47
C MET A 99 -16.51 17.24 -1.42
N THR A 100 -16.36 17.87 -2.59
CA THR A 100 -15.34 17.51 -3.60
C THR A 100 -13.93 17.71 -3.04
N TYR A 101 -13.68 18.83 -2.34
CA TYR A 101 -12.38 19.11 -1.73
C TYR A 101 -12.01 18.06 -0.68
N LYS A 102 -12.95 17.68 0.21
CA LYS A 102 -12.70 16.62 1.22
C LYS A 102 -12.37 15.28 0.57
N LEU A 103 -13.06 14.93 -0.52
CA LEU A 103 -12.82 13.68 -1.24
C LEU A 103 -11.43 13.67 -1.90
N HIS A 104 -11.05 14.75 -2.61
CA HIS A 104 -9.73 14.86 -3.23
C HIS A 104 -8.62 14.86 -2.18
N ARG A 105 -8.77 15.57 -1.07
CA ARG A 105 -7.78 15.58 0.00
C ARG A 105 -7.59 14.18 0.60
N GLN A 106 -8.68 13.44 0.83
CA GLN A 106 -8.59 12.07 1.30
C GLN A 106 -7.87 11.16 0.30
N LEU A 107 -8.17 11.29 -0.99
CA LEU A 107 -7.51 10.51 -2.04
C LEU A 107 -6.01 10.83 -2.13
N THR A 108 -5.62 12.11 -2.08
CA THR A 108 -4.21 12.52 -2.13
C THR A 108 -3.44 12.03 -0.91
N VAL A 109 -4.04 12.06 0.29
CA VAL A 109 -3.42 11.49 1.50
C VAL A 109 -3.28 9.97 1.37
N ALA A 110 -4.30 9.28 0.85
CA ALA A 110 -4.25 7.84 0.63
C ALA A 110 -3.11 7.46 -0.33
N LEU A 111 -3.00 8.17 -1.46
CA LEU A 111 -1.89 8.05 -2.41
C LEU A 111 -0.54 8.30 -1.72
N GLY A 112 -0.43 9.32 -0.88
CA GLY A 112 0.78 9.58 -0.10
C GLY A 112 1.18 8.41 0.79
N VAL A 113 0.22 7.76 1.46
CA VAL A 113 0.49 6.58 2.30
C VAL A 113 0.85 5.36 1.45
N GLN A 114 0.20 5.16 0.30
CA GLN A 114 0.55 4.09 -0.63
C GLN A 114 1.98 4.22 -1.13
N LEU A 115 2.44 5.44 -1.40
CA LEU A 115 3.81 5.71 -1.83
C LEU A 115 4.84 5.34 -0.75
N LEU A 116 4.52 5.48 0.54
CA LEU A 116 5.40 5.01 1.61
C LEU A 116 5.50 3.47 1.73
N THR A 117 4.59 2.73 1.08
CA THR A 117 4.52 1.26 1.21
C THR A 117 5.74 0.57 0.55
N PRO A 118 6.14 0.89 -0.70
CA PRO A 118 7.41 0.43 -1.28
C PRO A 118 8.63 0.69 -0.40
N PHE A 119 8.69 1.82 0.31
CA PHE A 119 9.82 2.12 1.19
C PHE A 119 9.96 1.07 2.31
N LEU A 120 8.84 0.70 2.94
CA LEU A 120 8.84 -0.26 4.03
C LEU A 120 9.05 -1.70 3.57
N PHE A 121 8.41 -2.11 2.47
CA PHE A 121 8.36 -3.52 2.05
C PHE A 121 9.37 -3.90 0.97
N ILE A 122 9.98 -2.93 0.29
CA ILE A 122 10.97 -3.19 -0.77
C ILE A 122 12.32 -2.57 -0.39
N ILE A 123 12.37 -1.27 -0.10
CA ILE A 123 13.65 -0.58 0.12
C ILE A 123 14.34 -1.12 1.37
N LEU A 124 13.65 -1.18 2.52
CA LEU A 124 14.24 -1.70 3.76
C LEU A 124 14.81 -3.13 3.64
N PRO A 125 14.06 -4.15 3.19
CA PRO A 125 14.58 -5.51 3.09
C PRO A 125 15.67 -5.67 2.03
N VAL A 126 15.62 -4.92 0.92
CA VAL A 126 16.70 -4.90 -0.08
C VAL A 126 17.97 -4.27 0.48
N THR A 127 17.86 -3.15 1.20
CA THR A 127 19.00 -2.52 1.88
C THR A 127 19.61 -3.47 2.91
N TYR A 128 18.77 -4.13 3.71
CA TYR A 128 19.22 -5.16 4.65
C TYR A 128 19.94 -6.29 3.92
N GLY A 129 19.40 -6.75 2.79
CA GLY A 129 20.02 -7.77 1.95
C GLY A 129 21.41 -7.36 1.45
N ILE A 130 21.55 -6.17 0.87
CA ILE A 130 22.84 -5.65 0.37
C ILE A 130 23.87 -5.55 1.52
N ILE A 131 23.46 -4.97 2.65
CA ILE A 131 24.31 -4.78 3.83
C ILE A 131 24.80 -6.13 4.35
N ARG A 132 23.90 -7.10 4.50
CA ARG A 132 24.25 -8.44 4.97
C ARG A 132 25.19 -9.07 3.98
N THR A 133 24.84 -9.21 2.70
CA THR A 133 25.72 -9.80 1.69
C THR A 133 27.16 -9.24 1.70
N TYR A 134 27.35 -7.96 2.02
CA TYR A 134 28.70 -7.36 2.11
C TYR A 134 29.44 -7.63 3.43
N TRP A 135 28.76 -7.63 4.58
CA TRP A 135 29.40 -7.80 5.90
C TRP A 135 29.32 -9.20 6.49
N GLN A 136 28.28 -9.97 6.18
CA GLN A 136 27.99 -11.29 6.73
C GLN A 136 27.14 -12.13 5.75
N ASP A 137 27.54 -13.36 5.46
CA ASP A 137 26.72 -14.27 4.64
C ASP A 137 25.25 -14.30 5.09
N ILE A 138 24.34 -14.17 4.13
CA ILE A 138 22.89 -14.28 4.36
C ILE A 138 22.57 -15.74 4.65
N THR A 139 21.83 -15.97 5.74
CA THR A 139 21.26 -17.29 6.00
C THR A 139 20.02 -17.53 5.15
N ALA A 140 19.71 -18.79 4.85
CA ALA A 140 18.52 -19.14 4.05
C ALA A 140 17.22 -18.55 4.63
N GLU A 141 17.07 -18.55 5.96
CA GLU A 141 15.88 -17.98 6.62
C GLU A 141 15.80 -16.45 6.45
N GLN A 142 16.93 -15.75 6.45
CA GLN A 142 16.95 -14.30 6.19
C GLN A 142 16.58 -13.99 4.74
N GLY A 143 17.08 -14.78 3.79
CA GLY A 143 16.72 -14.64 2.38
C GLY A 143 15.22 -14.85 2.13
N ARG A 144 14.62 -15.87 2.76
CA ARG A 144 13.17 -16.12 2.71
C ARG A 144 12.37 -14.94 3.25
N LEU A 145 12.74 -14.43 4.43
CA LEU A 145 12.06 -13.28 5.01
C LEU A 145 12.11 -12.06 4.07
N ILE A 146 13.25 -11.77 3.44
CA ILE A 146 13.37 -10.67 2.47
C ILE A 146 12.36 -10.84 1.32
N ILE A 147 12.23 -12.05 0.78
CA ILE A 147 11.26 -12.36 -0.28
C ILE A 147 9.82 -12.21 0.23
N ASP A 148 9.51 -12.72 1.42
CA ASP A 148 8.17 -12.60 2.03
C ASP A 148 7.76 -11.13 2.21
N PHE A 149 8.69 -10.26 2.62
CA PHE A 149 8.43 -8.81 2.70
C PHE A 149 8.09 -8.20 1.33
N ILE A 150 8.83 -8.60 0.28
CA ILE A 150 8.60 -8.13 -1.08
C ILE A 150 7.25 -8.65 -1.62
N GLU A 151 6.85 -9.88 -1.31
CA GLU A 151 5.54 -10.41 -1.69
C GLU A 151 4.40 -9.70 -0.95
N LEU A 152 4.61 -9.35 0.32
CA LEU A 152 3.63 -8.68 1.16
C LEU A 152 3.37 -7.22 0.73
N TYR A 153 4.27 -6.61 -0.04
CA TYR A 153 4.08 -5.28 -0.63
C TYR A 153 2.76 -5.18 -1.43
N GLY A 154 2.48 -6.14 -2.31
CA GLY A 154 1.30 -6.11 -3.19
C GLY A 154 -0.01 -6.19 -2.39
N ALA A 155 -0.03 -7.04 -1.36
CA ALA A 155 -1.15 -7.17 -0.43
C ALA A 155 -1.32 -5.89 0.41
N SER A 156 -0.22 -5.31 0.89
CA SER A 156 -0.23 -4.10 1.71
C SER A 156 -0.75 -2.89 0.94
N ASN A 157 -0.33 -2.69 -0.30
CA ASN A 157 -0.84 -1.59 -1.14
C ASN A 157 -2.37 -1.70 -1.36
N SER A 158 -2.85 -2.93 -1.60
CA SER A 158 -4.27 -3.22 -1.71
C SER A 158 -5.02 -2.91 -0.41
N LEU A 159 -4.45 -3.28 0.75
CA LEU A 159 -5.02 -3.02 2.07
C LEU A 159 -5.11 -1.52 2.38
N VAL A 160 -4.06 -0.74 2.06
CA VAL A 160 -4.06 0.72 2.24
C VAL A 160 -5.16 1.36 1.40
N THR A 161 -5.27 0.97 0.13
CA THR A 161 -6.33 1.44 -0.78
C THR A 161 -7.72 1.21 -0.18
N LEU A 162 -7.93 0.00 0.30
CA LEU A 162 -9.19 -0.50 0.83
C LEU A 162 -9.58 0.19 2.14
N TYR A 163 -8.60 0.54 2.97
CA TYR A 163 -8.79 1.23 4.25
C TYR A 163 -9.15 2.71 4.08
N PHE A 164 -8.42 3.42 3.21
CA PHE A 164 -8.56 4.88 3.06
C PHE A 164 -9.71 5.32 2.16
N ILE A 165 -10.05 4.52 1.14
CA ILE A 165 -11.09 4.90 0.19
C ILE A 165 -12.47 4.48 0.73
N LYS A 166 -13.24 5.49 1.17
CA LYS A 166 -14.56 5.33 1.79
C LYS A 166 -15.54 4.41 1.04
N PRO A 167 -15.72 4.49 -0.30
CA PRO A 167 -16.63 3.58 -1.00
C PRO A 167 -16.19 2.12 -0.90
N TYR A 168 -14.89 1.82 -0.97
CA TYR A 168 -14.38 0.46 -0.84
C TYR A 168 -14.56 -0.10 0.57
N ARG A 169 -14.28 0.70 1.61
CA ARG A 169 -14.53 0.27 2.99
C ARG A 169 -16.02 -0.01 3.26
N THR A 170 -16.91 0.83 2.73
CA THR A 170 -18.36 0.65 2.88
C THR A 170 -18.83 -0.61 2.17
N PHE A 171 -18.33 -0.85 0.96
CA PHE A 171 -18.61 -2.07 0.20
C PHE A 171 -18.14 -3.33 0.95
N LEU A 172 -16.91 -3.31 1.46
CA LEU A 172 -16.38 -4.42 2.27
C LEU A 172 -17.24 -4.71 3.48
N ILE A 173 -17.52 -3.71 4.32
CA ILE A 173 -18.29 -3.93 5.55
C ILE A 173 -19.66 -4.51 5.19
N THR A 174 -20.28 -4.02 4.12
CA THR A 174 -21.59 -4.52 3.66
C THR A 174 -21.54 -5.98 3.20
N LYS A 175 -20.45 -6.42 2.56
CA LYS A 175 -20.28 -7.80 2.08
C LYS A 175 -19.73 -8.76 3.13
N PHE A 176 -18.83 -8.29 3.99
CA PHE A 176 -18.20 -9.10 5.04
C PHE A 176 -19.10 -9.28 6.25
N LYS A 177 -19.93 -8.29 6.63
CA LYS A 177 -20.86 -8.42 7.77
C LYS A 177 -21.78 -9.66 7.69
N PRO A 178 -22.43 -10.00 6.55
CA PRO A 178 -23.21 -11.23 6.45
C PRO A 178 -22.34 -12.50 6.51
N ILE A 179 -21.15 -12.48 5.90
CA ILE A 179 -20.20 -13.62 5.94
C ILE A 179 -19.70 -13.86 7.37
N LEU A 180 -19.33 -12.79 8.08
CA LEU A 180 -18.90 -12.87 9.48
C LEU A 180 -20.03 -13.38 10.37
N ARG A 181 -21.27 -12.92 10.16
CA ARG A 181 -22.45 -13.42 10.89
C ARG A 181 -22.71 -14.91 10.63
N LEU A 182 -22.47 -15.37 9.40
CA LEU A 182 -22.57 -16.78 9.03
C LEU A 182 -21.48 -17.61 9.74
N LEU A 183 -20.23 -17.15 9.72
CA LEU A 183 -19.09 -17.84 10.33
C LEU A 183 -19.12 -17.80 11.87
N THR A 184 -19.69 -16.75 12.48
CA THR A 184 -19.78 -16.59 13.94
C THR A 184 -21.11 -17.06 14.52
N CYS A 185 -21.93 -17.80 13.75
CA CYS A 185 -23.24 -18.29 14.17
C CYS A 185 -24.10 -17.22 14.89
N GLY A 186 -24.10 -15.98 14.38
CA GLY A 186 -24.93 -14.89 14.91
C GLY A 186 -24.40 -14.14 16.14
N ASN A 187 -23.22 -14.47 16.69
CA ASN A 187 -22.71 -13.78 17.89
C ASN A 187 -22.00 -12.44 17.64
N TYR A 188 -21.72 -12.06 16.38
CA TYR A 188 -21.08 -10.78 16.09
C TYR A 188 -22.10 -9.63 15.93
N GLY A 189 -22.27 -8.85 17.00
CA GLY A 189 -22.94 -7.54 16.96
C GLY A 189 -24.26 -7.38 17.72
N ASN A 190 -24.56 -8.24 18.71
CA ASN A 190 -25.76 -8.08 19.56
C ASN A 190 -25.61 -7.05 20.70
N GLY A 191 -24.44 -6.39 20.82
CA GLY A 191 -24.07 -5.65 22.03
C GLY A 191 -24.12 -4.12 21.99
N SER A 192 -24.46 -3.45 20.89
CA SER A 192 -24.41 -1.97 20.90
C SER A 192 -25.19 -1.31 19.77
N GLN A 193 -26.44 -0.93 20.06
CA GLN A 193 -26.96 0.44 20.04
C GLN A 193 -28.48 0.46 19.85
N GLU A 194 -29.24 0.20 20.91
CA GLU A 194 -30.40 1.04 21.19
C GLU A 194 -29.86 2.46 21.45
N VAL A 195 -29.71 3.26 20.39
CA VAL A 195 -29.65 4.70 20.58
C VAL A 195 -31.03 5.10 21.07
N VAL A 196 -31.17 5.19 22.39
CA VAL A 196 -32.23 5.97 23.02
C VAL A 196 -32.07 7.38 22.46
N LYS A 197 -32.85 7.70 21.42
CA LYS A 197 -33.07 9.08 20.98
C LYS A 197 -33.77 9.77 22.14
N ILE A 198 -32.98 10.34 23.06
CA ILE A 198 -33.49 11.37 23.95
C ILE A 198 -33.84 12.53 23.01
N GLN A 199 -35.12 12.64 22.66
CA GLN A 199 -35.66 13.87 22.10
C GLN A 199 -35.28 14.99 23.08
N PRO A 200 -34.63 16.08 22.64
CA PRO A 200 -34.56 17.25 23.49
C PRO A 200 -35.99 17.67 23.78
N ALA A 201 -36.32 17.77 25.06
CA ALA A 201 -37.59 18.30 25.51
C ALA A 201 -37.83 19.61 24.77
N GLU A 202 -38.96 19.69 24.08
CA GLU A 202 -39.47 20.94 23.56
C GLU A 202 -39.62 21.88 24.76
N THR A 203 -38.65 22.77 24.97
CA THR A 203 -38.85 24.00 25.76
C THR A 203 -39.77 24.90 24.95
N THR A 204 -41.04 24.51 24.94
CA THR A 204 -42.16 25.42 24.87
C THR A 204 -42.10 26.25 26.15
N LEU A 205 -41.64 27.49 26.02
CA LEU A 205 -41.86 28.68 26.88
C LEU A 205 -40.60 29.57 26.93
N ALA A 206 -40.33 30.23 25.82
CA ALA A 206 -39.84 31.60 25.79
C ALA A 206 -40.34 32.22 24.46
N SER A 207 -41.64 32.51 24.35
CA SER A 207 -42.19 33.86 24.57
C SER A 207 -41.54 34.92 23.68
N GLU A 208 -42.18 35.17 22.53
CA GLU A 208 -42.75 36.49 22.24
C GLU A 208 -41.96 37.72 22.75
N VAL A 209 -40.81 38.03 22.16
CA VAL A 209 -40.25 39.41 22.25
C VAL A 209 -39.57 39.87 20.95
N ILE A 210 -39.18 38.98 20.04
CA ILE A 210 -38.38 39.35 18.85
C ILE A 210 -39.19 39.27 17.54
N ASN A 211 -40.44 39.75 17.56
CA ASN A 211 -41.21 40.01 16.32
C ASN A 211 -41.64 41.50 16.19
N GLY A 212 -41.23 42.36 17.12
CA GLY A 212 -41.54 43.80 17.10
C GLY A 212 -40.51 44.69 16.39
N ASP A 213 -39.25 44.25 16.24
CA ASP A 213 -38.15 45.20 15.95
C ASP A 213 -37.53 45.09 14.54
N PHE A 214 -38.01 44.17 13.70
CA PHE A 214 -37.46 43.99 12.34
C PHE A 214 -38.30 44.63 11.22
N ASN A 215 -39.46 45.22 11.54
CA ASN A 215 -40.36 45.81 10.55
C ASN A 215 -40.17 47.33 10.35
N GLU A 216 -39.29 48.00 11.13
CA GLU A 216 -38.99 49.43 10.95
C GLU A 216 -37.74 49.72 10.08
N ARG A 217 -36.81 48.77 9.89
CA ARG A 217 -35.58 49.01 9.10
C ARG A 217 -35.70 48.83 7.59
N LYS A 218 -36.88 48.51 7.05
CA LYS A 218 -37.10 48.37 5.59
C LYS A 218 -37.66 49.62 4.90
N ARG A 219 -37.82 50.75 5.59
CA ARG A 219 -38.39 52.00 5.02
C ARG A 219 -37.42 53.15 4.76
N SER A 220 -36.14 52.99 5.03
CA SER A 220 -35.14 54.02 4.79
C SER A 220 -33.98 53.43 4.03
N ILE A 221 -33.89 53.76 2.73
CA ILE A 221 -32.74 53.82 1.83
C ILE A 221 -33.28 53.53 0.41
N ILE A 222 -34.01 54.52 -0.12
CA ILE A 222 -34.05 54.82 -1.54
C ILE A 222 -33.54 56.27 -1.65
N PRO A 223 -32.38 56.51 -2.27
CA PRO A 223 -32.14 57.79 -2.89
C PRO A 223 -32.06 57.63 -4.42
N VAL A 224 -33.03 58.28 -5.04
CA VAL A 224 -33.07 58.72 -6.43
C VAL A 224 -31.99 59.76 -6.65
N ILE A 225 -31.08 59.55 -7.62
CA ILE A 225 -30.33 60.61 -8.33
C ILE A 225 -30.12 60.07 -9.76
N LYS A 226 -30.93 60.49 -10.74
CA LYS A 226 -30.74 61.60 -11.69
C LYS A 226 -29.54 61.41 -12.62
#